data_AF-A0ABD5EVG8-F1
#
_entry.id   AF-A0ABD5EVG8-F1
#
_cell.length_a   1.000
_cell.length_b   1.000
_cell.length_c   1.000
_cell.angle_alpha   90.00
_cell.angle_beta   90.00
_cell.angle_gamma   90.00
#
_symmetry.space_group_name_H-M   'P 1'
#
loop_
_entity.id
_entity.type
_entity.pdbx_description
1 polymer ?
#
loop_
_entity_poly.entity_id
_entity_poly.type
_entity_poly.pdbx_seq_one_letter_code
_entity_poly.pdbx_strand_id
1 'polypeptide(L)'
;MNPDFPHDLIPRDDALHLIQTLHAVKDKLHDAAQRWELLDEKGRVPAAPSYTALLQHATDAQDLSRRVLRLAADFAESPHHTTQTGRTVLKHLALAATISSHAAPHFAETAENALARHRTANPTDRHYLTNRMVIDHASARAFLRNASESLRDAVRELDDHLGVQRFFAPPTRREGPPEPPPSQPGGLRR
;
A
#
# COMPACT_ATOMS: atom_id res chain seq x y z
N MET A 1 -38.11 -0.34 -12.26
CA MET A 1 -36.64 -0.44 -12.34
C MET A 1 -36.19 -1.33 -11.21
N ASN A 2 -35.87 -2.59 -11.51
CA ASN A 2 -35.10 -3.40 -10.59
C ASN A 2 -33.67 -2.87 -10.66
N PRO A 3 -33.03 -2.50 -9.55
CA PRO A 3 -31.64 -2.19 -9.61
C PRO A 3 -30.87 -3.51 -9.67
N ASP A 4 -30.26 -3.78 -10.83
CA ASP A 4 -29.36 -4.90 -11.04
C ASP A 4 -28.06 -4.67 -10.24
N PHE A 5 -28.15 -4.76 -8.91
CA PHE A 5 -27.03 -4.57 -7.99
C PHE A 5 -26.02 -5.73 -7.86
N PRO A 6 -26.27 -7.01 -8.24
CA PRO A 6 -25.29 -8.06 -7.97
C PRO A 6 -24.10 -8.07 -8.94
N HIS A 7 -24.14 -7.31 -10.05
CA HIS A 7 -23.06 -7.30 -11.06
C HIS A 7 -22.00 -6.21 -10.86
N ASP A 8 -22.21 -5.26 -9.95
CA ASP A 8 -21.31 -4.11 -9.75
C ASP A 8 -20.38 -4.24 -8.52
N LEU A 9 -20.38 -5.39 -7.84
CA LEU A 9 -19.65 -5.59 -6.58
C LEU A 9 -18.44 -6.50 -6.76
N ILE A 10 -17.28 -6.07 -6.26
CA ILE A 10 -16.07 -6.92 -6.16
C ILE A 10 -16.37 -8.08 -5.21
N PRO A 11 -16.23 -9.36 -5.61
CA PRO A 11 -16.44 -10.51 -4.74
C PRO A 11 -15.64 -10.40 -3.43
N ARG A 12 -16.25 -10.85 -2.34
CA ARG A 12 -15.68 -10.72 -0.98
C ARG A 12 -14.27 -11.31 -0.88
N ASP A 13 -14.06 -12.50 -1.43
CA ASP A 13 -12.78 -13.20 -1.33
C ASP A 13 -11.70 -12.49 -2.15
N ASP A 14 -12.04 -11.97 -3.33
CA ASP A 14 -11.14 -11.15 -4.16
C ASP A 14 -10.74 -9.86 -3.43
N ALA A 15 -11.72 -9.16 -2.82
CA ALA A 15 -11.46 -7.94 -2.06
C ALA A 15 -10.56 -8.20 -0.85
N LEU A 16 -10.78 -9.29 -0.10
CA LEU A 16 -9.92 -9.68 1.03
C LEU A 16 -8.49 -10.02 0.60
N HIS A 17 -8.33 -10.75 -0.50
CA HIS A 17 -7.02 -11.07 -1.05
C HIS A 17 -6.26 -9.80 -1.48
N LEU A 18 -6.97 -8.87 -2.12
CA LEU A 18 -6.40 -7.58 -2.52
C LEU A 18 -5.99 -6.76 -1.30
N ILE A 19 -6.84 -6.64 -0.28
CA ILE A 19 -6.53 -5.94 0.98
C ILE A 19 -5.23 -6.48 1.60
N GLN A 20 -5.08 -7.80 1.72
CA GLN A 20 -3.87 -8.42 2.27
C GLN A 20 -2.63 -8.04 1.46
N THR A 21 -2.73 -8.09 0.13
CA THR A 21 -1.62 -7.78 -0.77
C THR A 21 -1.24 -6.30 -0.69
N LEU A 22 -2.22 -5.40 -0.66
CA LEU A 22 -2.00 -3.96 -0.52
C LEU A 22 -1.38 -3.61 0.83
N HIS A 23 -1.84 -4.22 1.93
CA HIS A 23 -1.22 -4.06 3.24
C HIS A 23 0.25 -4.44 3.22
N ALA A 24 0.59 -5.60 2.66
CA ALA A 24 1.96 -6.08 2.63
C ALA A 24 2.91 -5.13 1.85
N VAL A 25 2.44 -4.50 0.78
CA VAL A 25 3.25 -3.53 0.01
C VAL A 25 3.28 -2.17 0.68
N LYS A 26 2.16 -1.70 1.23
CA LYS A 26 2.07 -0.49 2.04
C LYS A 26 3.06 -0.52 3.20
N ASP A 27 3.07 -1.61 3.97
CA ASP A 27 3.96 -1.75 5.13
C ASP A 27 5.43 -1.73 4.71
N LYS A 28 5.78 -2.36 3.58
CA LYS A 28 7.14 -2.30 3.03
C LYS A 28 7.55 -0.88 2.63
N LEU A 29 6.67 -0.13 1.96
CA LEU A 29 6.93 1.28 1.60
C LEU A 29 7.09 2.14 2.84
N HIS A 30 6.21 1.97 3.84
CA HIS A 30 6.29 2.70 5.10
C HIS A 30 7.57 2.37 5.88
N ASP A 31 7.90 1.10 6.02
CA ASP A 31 9.11 0.64 6.71
C ASP A 31 10.37 1.17 6.02
N ALA A 32 10.43 1.12 4.68
CA ALA A 32 11.53 1.71 3.91
C ALA A 32 11.63 3.22 4.16
N ALA A 33 10.52 3.94 4.12
CA ALA A 33 10.47 5.37 4.41
C ALA A 33 10.93 5.70 5.84
N GLN A 34 10.79 4.79 6.80
CA GLN A 34 11.25 4.98 8.18
C GLN A 34 12.73 4.61 8.34
N ARG A 35 13.14 3.45 7.84
CA ARG A 35 14.43 2.80 8.18
C ARG A 35 15.60 3.19 7.28
N TRP A 36 15.35 3.65 6.06
CA TRP A 36 16.42 4.07 5.16
C TRP A 36 16.90 5.47 5.56
N GLU A 37 17.77 5.51 6.55
CA GLU A 37 18.30 6.75 7.12
C GLU A 37 19.60 7.17 6.43
N LEU A 38 19.77 8.49 6.30
CA LEU A 38 21.02 9.10 5.85
C LEU A 38 21.80 9.70 7.03
N LEU A 39 21.07 10.22 8.01
CA LEU A 39 21.63 10.97 9.12
C LEU A 39 22.10 10.00 10.21
N ASP A 40 23.22 10.33 10.84
CA ASP A 40 23.66 9.65 12.05
C ASP A 40 22.78 10.00 13.26
N GLU A 41 23.07 9.38 14.40
CA GLU A 41 22.38 9.61 15.68
C GLU A 41 22.41 11.08 16.14
N LYS A 42 23.30 11.91 15.59
CA LYS A 42 23.44 13.34 15.89
C LYS A 42 22.70 14.21 14.86
N GLY A 43 21.94 13.62 13.95
CA GLY A 43 21.22 14.32 12.89
C GLY A 43 22.12 14.87 11.79
N ARG A 44 23.33 14.33 11.60
CA ARG A 44 24.31 14.82 10.63
C ARG A 44 24.53 13.79 9.54
N VAL A 45 24.84 14.25 8.33
CA VAL A 45 25.34 13.33 7.30
C VAL A 45 26.71 12.82 7.74
N PRO A 46 26.96 11.50 7.75
CA PRO A 46 28.25 10.94 8.12
C PRO A 46 29.42 11.58 7.34
N ALA A 47 30.61 11.57 7.95
CA ALA A 47 31.82 12.05 7.29
C ALA A 47 32.18 11.21 6.06
N ALA A 48 31.93 9.90 6.15
CA ALA A 48 32.09 8.92 5.08
C ALA A 48 30.79 8.09 4.95
N PRO A 49 29.77 8.62 4.25
CA PRO A 49 28.55 7.88 3.98
C PRO A 49 28.86 6.65 3.09
N SER A 50 28.19 5.53 3.35
CA SER A 50 28.37 4.32 2.55
C SER A 50 27.68 4.47 1.19
N TYR A 51 28.46 4.63 0.12
CA TYR A 51 27.95 4.72 -1.25
C TYR A 51 27.11 3.49 -1.64
N THR A 52 27.57 2.28 -1.29
CA THR A 52 26.87 1.04 -1.61
C THR A 52 25.54 0.93 -0.88
N ALA A 53 25.47 1.38 0.39
CA ALA A 53 24.21 1.41 1.14
C ALA A 53 23.21 2.42 0.54
N LEU A 54 23.69 3.60 0.13
CA LEU A 54 22.83 4.61 -0.52
C LEU A 54 22.31 4.13 -1.88
N LEU A 55 23.15 3.46 -2.67
CA LEU A 55 22.73 2.88 -3.94
C LEU A 55 21.76 1.70 -3.74
N GLN A 56 21.90 0.96 -2.64
CA GLN A 56 20.94 -0.08 -2.27
C GLN A 56 19.54 0.49 -2.04
N HIS A 57 19.42 1.64 -1.35
CA HIS A 57 18.12 2.31 -1.18
C HIS A 57 17.47 2.65 -2.54
N ALA A 58 18.25 3.09 -3.53
CA ALA A 58 17.75 3.37 -4.87
C ALA A 58 17.24 2.11 -5.57
N THR A 59 18.00 1.02 -5.46
CA THR A 59 17.65 -0.30 -6.05
C THR A 59 16.37 -0.84 -5.41
N ASP A 60 16.31 -0.84 -4.09
CA ASP A 60 15.16 -1.33 -3.34
C ASP A 60 13.91 -0.46 -3.58
N ALA A 61 14.08 0.87 -3.69
CA ALA A 61 13.00 1.79 -4.05
C ALA A 61 12.43 1.48 -5.44
N GLN A 62 13.30 1.20 -6.42
CA GLN A 62 12.91 0.85 -7.78
C GLN A 62 12.12 -0.46 -7.81
N ASP A 63 12.53 -1.45 -7.02
CA ASP A 63 11.85 -2.72 -6.88
C ASP A 63 10.48 -2.58 -6.20
N LEU A 64 10.37 -1.74 -5.17
CA LEU A 64 9.09 -1.40 -4.53
C LEU A 64 8.16 -0.69 -5.52
N SER A 65 8.64 0.31 -6.25
CA SER A 65 7.84 1.00 -7.27
C SER A 65 7.33 0.03 -8.35
N ARG A 66 8.19 -0.88 -8.83
CA ARG A 66 7.79 -1.90 -9.79
C ARG A 66 6.71 -2.82 -9.24
N ARG A 67 6.77 -3.19 -7.96
CA ARG A 67 5.73 -3.99 -7.31
C ARG A 67 4.39 -3.25 -7.25
N VAL A 68 4.40 -1.96 -6.91
CA VAL A 68 3.18 -1.13 -6.90
C VAL A 68 2.59 -1.01 -8.31
N LEU A 69 3.43 -0.77 -9.31
CA LEU A 69 2.99 -0.70 -10.71
C LEU A 69 2.36 -2.02 -11.18
N ARG A 70 2.95 -3.16 -10.83
CA ARG A 70 2.37 -4.48 -11.13
C ARG A 70 1.00 -4.65 -10.47
N LEU A 71 0.86 -4.30 -9.20
CA LEU A 71 -0.45 -4.36 -8.54
C LEU A 71 -1.51 -3.49 -9.24
N ALA A 72 -1.12 -2.29 -9.68
CA ALA A 72 -2.02 -1.42 -10.44
C ALA A 72 -2.41 -2.05 -11.79
N ALA A 73 -1.47 -2.66 -12.50
CA ALA A 73 -1.70 -3.33 -13.78
C ALA A 73 -2.57 -4.58 -13.61
N ASP A 74 -2.21 -5.48 -12.68
CA ASP A 74 -2.95 -6.71 -12.38
C ASP A 74 -4.40 -6.38 -11.97
N PHE A 75 -4.61 -5.31 -11.19
CA PHE A 75 -5.95 -4.88 -10.82
C PHE A 75 -6.72 -4.26 -12.00
N ALA A 76 -6.06 -3.51 -12.88
CA ALA A 76 -6.68 -2.97 -14.09
C ALA A 76 -7.12 -4.05 -15.07
N GLU A 77 -6.44 -5.21 -15.09
CA GLU A 77 -6.81 -6.37 -15.90
C GLU A 77 -7.97 -7.17 -15.29
N SER A 78 -8.28 -6.97 -14.00
CA SER A 78 -9.40 -7.65 -13.34
C SER A 78 -10.75 -7.19 -13.89
N PRO A 79 -11.80 -8.03 -13.86
CA PRO A 79 -13.16 -7.62 -14.29
C PRO A 79 -13.77 -6.53 -13.40
N HIS A 80 -13.15 -6.25 -12.25
CA HIS A 80 -13.67 -5.35 -11.23
C HIS A 80 -13.31 -3.89 -11.48
N HIS A 81 -12.37 -3.61 -12.39
CA HIS A 81 -11.83 -2.26 -12.62
C HIS A 81 -12.88 -1.24 -13.12
N THR A 82 -13.97 -1.71 -13.73
CA THR A 82 -15.04 -0.85 -14.25
C THR A 82 -16.10 -0.50 -13.21
N THR A 83 -16.18 -1.24 -12.11
CA THR A 83 -17.09 -0.95 -10.99
C THR A 83 -16.75 0.39 -10.35
N GLN A 84 -17.70 1.05 -9.69
CA GLN A 84 -17.44 2.36 -9.07
C GLN A 84 -16.31 2.27 -8.02
N THR A 85 -16.38 1.30 -7.11
CA THR A 85 -15.34 1.02 -6.12
C THR A 85 -14.03 0.65 -6.79
N GLY A 86 -14.06 -0.21 -7.81
CA GLY A 86 -12.86 -0.59 -8.56
C GLY A 86 -12.17 0.59 -9.23
N ARG A 87 -12.92 1.53 -9.82
CA ARG A 87 -12.36 2.76 -10.41
C ARG A 87 -11.66 3.63 -9.36
N THR A 88 -12.23 3.76 -8.17
CA THR A 88 -11.61 4.48 -7.05
C THR A 88 -10.34 3.79 -6.57
N VAL A 89 -10.39 2.47 -6.35
CA VAL A 89 -9.21 1.67 -5.97
C VAL A 89 -8.11 1.82 -7.02
N LEU A 90 -8.42 1.66 -8.30
CA LEU A 90 -7.45 1.79 -9.39
C LEU A 90 -6.82 3.19 -9.43
N LYS A 91 -7.58 4.25 -9.15
CA LYS A 91 -7.05 5.61 -9.04
C LYS A 91 -5.99 5.72 -7.95
N HIS A 92 -6.25 5.14 -6.77
CA HIS A 92 -5.29 5.14 -5.67
C HIS A 92 -4.06 4.28 -5.97
N LEU A 93 -4.21 3.15 -6.67
CA LEU A 93 -3.09 2.33 -7.11
C LEU A 93 -2.22 3.04 -8.15
N ALA A 94 -2.83 3.69 -9.15
CA ALA A 94 -2.12 4.47 -10.16
C ALA A 94 -1.37 5.66 -9.55
N LEU A 95 -1.99 6.34 -8.57
CA LEU A 95 -1.34 7.41 -7.83
C LEU A 95 -0.14 6.89 -7.02
N ALA A 96 -0.30 5.78 -6.30
CA ALA A 96 0.79 5.15 -5.55
C ALA A 96 1.95 4.72 -6.48
N ALA A 97 1.65 4.15 -7.65
CA ALA A 97 2.64 3.76 -8.65
C ALA A 97 3.42 4.98 -9.15
N THR A 98 2.71 6.07 -9.48
CA THR A 98 3.31 7.33 -9.92
C THR A 98 4.21 7.91 -8.85
N ILE A 99 3.71 8.12 -7.65
CA ILE A 99 4.45 8.71 -6.52
C ILE A 99 5.70 7.87 -6.20
N SER A 100 5.56 6.56 -6.07
CA SER A 100 6.69 5.67 -5.72
C SER A 100 7.80 5.66 -6.78
N SER A 101 7.48 5.90 -8.06
CA SER A 101 8.47 5.93 -9.14
C SER A 101 9.50 7.05 -9.00
N HIS A 102 9.18 8.11 -8.26
CA HIS A 102 10.08 9.23 -8.00
C HIS A 102 11.11 8.95 -6.90
N ALA A 103 10.93 7.91 -6.08
CA ALA A 103 11.84 7.66 -4.96
C ALA A 103 13.24 7.20 -5.39
N ALA A 104 13.32 6.28 -6.36
CA ALA A 104 14.60 5.69 -6.76
C ALA A 104 15.60 6.70 -7.35
N PRO A 105 15.20 7.61 -8.27
CA PRO A 105 16.09 8.67 -8.77
C PRO A 105 16.68 9.53 -7.66
N HIS A 106 15.89 9.95 -6.68
CA HIS A 106 16.39 10.79 -5.58
C HIS A 106 17.35 10.06 -4.63
N PHE A 107 17.14 8.76 -4.38
CA PHE A 107 18.14 7.96 -3.67
C PHE A 107 19.42 7.81 -4.49
N ALA A 108 19.32 7.67 -5.81
CA ALA A 108 20.50 7.61 -6.68
C ALA A 108 21.26 8.94 -6.70
N GLU A 109 20.58 10.08 -6.78
CA GLU A 109 21.16 11.43 -6.65
C GLU A 109 21.86 11.59 -5.29
N THR A 110 21.28 11.06 -4.22
CA THR A 110 21.92 11.05 -2.89
C THR A 110 23.26 10.30 -2.91
N ALA A 111 23.30 9.12 -3.54
CA ALA A 111 24.51 8.32 -3.69
C ALA A 111 25.56 9.01 -4.58
N GLU A 112 25.13 9.66 -5.66
CA GLU A 112 26.01 10.45 -6.53
C GLU A 112 26.63 11.63 -5.78
N ASN A 113 25.83 12.39 -5.04
CA ASN A 113 26.30 13.52 -4.23
C ASN A 113 27.28 13.07 -3.14
N ALA A 114 27.07 11.90 -2.54
CA ALA A 114 28.01 11.30 -1.59
C ALA A 114 29.38 11.04 -2.24
N LEU A 115 29.38 10.47 -3.44
CA LEU A 115 30.59 10.16 -4.21
C LEU A 115 31.31 11.43 -4.69
N ALA A 116 30.57 12.45 -5.15
CA ALA A 116 31.12 13.75 -5.52
C ALA A 116 31.74 14.48 -4.32
N ARG A 117 31.08 14.41 -3.15
CA ARG A 117 31.56 15.03 -1.91
C ARG A 117 32.89 14.44 -1.46
N HIS A 118 33.14 13.15 -1.69
CA HIS A 118 34.44 12.55 -1.40
C HIS A 118 35.57 13.07 -2.29
N ARG A 119 35.27 13.51 -3.52
CA ARG A 119 36.25 13.97 -4.49
C ARG A 119 36.59 15.46 -4.37
N THR A 120 35.70 16.27 -3.77
CA THR A 120 35.92 17.71 -3.65
C THR A 120 36.66 18.10 -2.37
N ALA A 121 37.70 18.92 -2.55
CA ALA A 121 38.49 19.54 -1.48
C ALA A 121 37.95 20.91 -1.04
N ASN A 122 37.08 21.54 -1.84
CA ASN A 122 36.52 22.86 -1.54
C ASN A 122 35.45 22.76 -0.42
N PRO A 123 35.63 23.44 0.72
CA PRO A 123 34.66 23.40 1.81
C PRO A 123 33.24 23.84 1.43
N THR A 124 33.10 24.84 0.55
CA THR A 124 31.80 25.35 0.11
C THR A 124 31.05 24.30 -0.70
N ASP A 125 31.73 23.65 -1.64
CA ASP A 125 31.14 22.59 -2.47
C ASP A 125 30.75 21.38 -1.61
N ARG A 126 31.58 21.02 -0.61
CA ARG A 126 31.25 19.96 0.36
C ARG A 126 29.98 20.29 1.13
N HIS A 127 29.80 21.54 1.56
CA HIS A 127 28.60 21.96 2.27
C HIS A 127 27.36 21.89 1.37
N TYR A 128 27.46 22.41 0.15
CA TYR A 128 26.38 22.35 -0.84
C TYR A 128 25.93 20.90 -1.12
N LEU A 129 26.88 20.00 -1.42
CA LEU A 129 26.59 18.59 -1.68
C LEU A 129 25.98 17.89 -0.46
N THR A 130 26.43 18.23 0.75
CA THR A 130 25.84 17.69 1.99
C THR A 130 24.37 18.09 2.13
N ASN A 131 24.04 19.36 1.87
CA ASN A 131 22.65 19.82 1.92
C ASN A 131 21.82 19.14 0.82
N ARG A 132 22.38 18.97 -0.37
CA ARG A 132 21.71 18.31 -1.48
C ARG A 132 21.38 16.84 -1.17
N MET A 133 22.32 16.09 -0.59
CA MET A 133 22.07 14.73 -0.11
C MET A 133 20.90 14.67 0.86
N VAL A 134 20.82 15.61 1.82
CA VAL A 134 19.71 15.64 2.79
C VAL A 134 18.37 15.88 2.10
N ILE A 135 18.32 16.83 1.16
CA ILE A 135 17.11 17.18 0.44
C ILE A 135 16.64 16.02 -0.43
N ASP A 136 17.52 15.44 -1.24
CA ASP A 136 17.17 14.36 -2.16
C ASP A 136 16.74 13.11 -1.37
N HIS A 137 17.48 12.73 -0.33
CA HIS A 137 17.14 11.57 0.50
C HIS A 137 15.83 11.75 1.27
N ALA A 138 15.57 12.94 1.81
CA ALA A 138 14.30 13.25 2.48
C ALA A 138 13.13 13.23 1.48
N SER A 139 13.33 13.75 0.27
CA SER A 139 12.33 13.72 -0.80
C SER A 139 11.99 12.28 -1.19
N ALA A 140 13.00 11.43 -1.38
CA ALA A 140 12.82 10.02 -1.67
C ALA A 140 11.98 9.29 -0.61
N ARG A 141 12.30 9.49 0.67
CA ARG A 141 11.52 8.94 1.80
C ARG A 141 10.08 9.47 1.83
N ALA A 142 9.88 10.75 1.51
CA ALA A 142 8.54 11.35 1.44
C ALA A 142 7.70 10.70 0.33
N PHE A 143 8.27 10.46 -0.85
CA PHE A 143 7.59 9.72 -1.92
C PHE A 143 7.15 8.33 -1.48
N LEU A 144 8.03 7.56 -0.81
CA LEU A 144 7.65 6.25 -0.29
C LEU A 144 6.52 6.32 0.75
N ARG A 145 6.56 7.29 1.66
CA ARG A 145 5.49 7.52 2.65
C ARG A 145 4.17 7.86 1.98
N ASN A 146 4.17 8.80 1.04
CA ASN A 146 2.97 9.25 0.35
C ASN A 146 2.38 8.12 -0.52
N ALA A 147 3.23 7.30 -1.14
CA ALA A 147 2.78 6.11 -1.87
C ALA A 147 2.11 5.09 -0.92
N SER A 148 2.68 4.86 0.26
CA SER A 148 2.07 4.05 1.31
C SER A 148 0.71 4.62 1.74
N GLU A 149 0.58 5.93 1.90
CA GLU A 149 -0.70 6.57 2.24
C GLU A 149 -1.75 6.35 1.15
N SER A 150 -1.38 6.48 -0.13
CA SER A 150 -2.28 6.18 -1.23
C SER A 150 -2.73 4.71 -1.26
N LEU A 151 -1.84 3.76 -0.92
CA LEU A 151 -2.23 2.35 -0.77
C LEU A 151 -3.15 2.11 0.42
N ARG A 152 -2.98 2.86 1.52
CA ARG A 152 -3.89 2.82 2.67
C ARG A 152 -5.30 3.28 2.27
N ASP A 153 -5.40 4.31 1.45
CA ASP A 153 -6.69 4.80 0.97
C ASP A 153 -7.37 3.77 0.06
N ALA A 154 -6.61 3.07 -0.79
CA ALA A 154 -7.13 1.95 -1.58
C ALA A 154 -7.68 0.81 -0.70
N VAL A 155 -6.97 0.46 0.37
CA VAL A 155 -7.44 -0.54 1.35
C VAL A 155 -8.74 -0.08 2.01
N ARG A 156 -8.81 1.18 2.44
CA ARG A 156 -9.99 1.74 3.08
C ARG A 156 -11.23 1.66 2.19
N GLU A 157 -11.07 1.96 0.91
CA GLU A 157 -12.17 1.85 -0.07
C GLU A 157 -12.67 0.40 -0.19
N LEU A 158 -11.76 -0.58 -0.16
CA LEU A 158 -12.13 -2.01 -0.18
C LEU A 158 -12.80 -2.46 1.12
N ASP A 159 -12.33 -1.99 2.28
CA ASP A 159 -12.96 -2.28 3.58
C ASP A 159 -14.37 -1.68 3.65
N ASP A 160 -14.55 -0.44 3.19
CA ASP A 160 -15.85 0.22 3.14
C ASP A 160 -16.81 -0.55 2.21
N HIS A 161 -16.32 -1.02 1.04
CA HIS A 161 -17.06 -1.90 0.14
C HIS A 161 -17.47 -3.23 0.79
N LEU A 162 -16.57 -3.89 1.53
CA LEU A 162 -16.88 -5.11 2.28
C LEU A 162 -17.93 -4.86 3.37
N GLY A 163 -17.87 -3.69 4.02
CA GLY A 163 -18.88 -3.24 4.97
C GLY A 163 -20.26 -3.16 4.33
N VAL A 164 -20.35 -2.54 3.15
CA VAL A 164 -21.58 -2.44 2.35
C VAL A 164 -22.12 -3.82 1.98
N GLN A 165 -21.27 -4.74 1.51
CA GLN A 165 -21.69 -6.12 1.18
C GLN A 165 -22.31 -6.86 2.36
N ARG A 166 -21.81 -6.64 3.58
CA ARG A 166 -22.35 -7.27 4.79
C ARG A 166 -23.80 -6.85 5.06
N PHE A 167 -24.19 -5.62 4.70
CA PHE A 167 -25.58 -5.16 4.84
C PHE A 167 -26.53 -5.77 3.80
N PHE A 168 -26.01 -6.14 2.62
CA PHE A 168 -26.78 -6.79 1.57
C PHE A 168 -26.76 -8.32 1.64
N ALA A 169 -25.89 -8.91 2.46
CA ALA A 169 -25.89 -10.34 2.71
C ALA A 169 -27.26 -10.75 3.31
N PRO A 170 -27.96 -11.74 2.72
CA PRO A 170 -29.20 -12.24 3.29
C PRO A 170 -28.95 -12.64 4.74
N PRO A 171 -29.81 -12.26 5.69
CA PRO A 171 -29.69 -12.76 7.04
C PRO A 171 -29.71 -14.27 6.95
N THR A 172 -28.60 -14.91 7.32
CA THR A 172 -28.54 -16.36 7.50
C THR A 172 -29.75 -16.73 8.35
N ARG A 173 -30.67 -17.49 7.74
CA ARG A 173 -31.88 -18.01 8.36
C ARG A 173 -31.50 -18.58 9.72
N ARG A 174 -31.70 -17.78 10.78
CA ARG A 174 -31.68 -18.27 12.15
C ARG A 174 -32.66 -19.44 12.16
N GLU A 175 -32.19 -20.59 12.63
CA GLU A 175 -33.00 -21.79 12.82
C GLU A 175 -34.41 -21.39 13.24
N GLY A 176 -35.39 -21.99 12.55
CA GLY A 176 -36.79 -21.76 12.86
C GLY A 176 -37.08 -21.99 14.34
N PRO A 177 -38.25 -21.52 14.82
CA PRO A 177 -38.66 -21.74 16.21
C PRO A 177 -38.47 -23.22 16.58
N PRO A 178 -38.01 -23.53 17.80
CA PRO A 178 -37.71 -24.89 18.21
C PRO A 178 -38.90 -25.80 17.89
N GLU A 179 -38.61 -26.95 17.28
CA GLU A 179 -39.62 -27.93 16.93
C GLU A 179 -40.49 -28.23 18.17
N PRO A 180 -41.84 -28.12 18.07
CA PRO A 180 -42.69 -28.43 19.20
C PRO A 180 -42.47 -29.88 19.60
N PRO A 181 -42.44 -30.19 20.92
CA PRO A 181 -42.18 -31.54 21.39
C PRO A 181 -43.23 -32.50 20.82
N PRO A 182 -42.84 -33.76 20.50
CA PRO A 182 -43.76 -34.72 19.91
C PRO A 182 -44.94 -34.98 20.85
N SER A 183 -46.15 -34.86 20.30
CA SER A 183 -47.41 -35.16 20.98
C SER A 183 -47.37 -36.60 21.50
N GLN A 184 -47.39 -36.78 22.82
CA GLN A 184 -47.51 -38.11 23.40
C GLN A 184 -48.85 -38.73 22.99
N PRO A 185 -48.88 -40.00 22.53
CA PRO A 185 -50.13 -40.68 22.21
C PRO A 185 -50.93 -40.88 23.50
N GLY A 186 -52.13 -40.31 23.52
CA GLY A 186 -53.11 -40.48 24.58
C GLY A 186 -53.36 -41.96 24.85
N GLY A 187 -53.00 -42.41 26.05
CA GLY A 187 -53.36 -43.71 26.58
C GLY A 187 -54.85 -43.78 26.87
N LEU A 188 -55.62 -44.24 25.88
CA LEU A 188 -56.92 -44.85 26.10
C LEU A 188 -56.69 -46.33 26.49
N ARG A 189 -56.82 -46.67 27.78
CA ARG A 189 -57.28 -47.99 28.20
C ARG A 189 -58.08 -47.92 29.50
N ARG A 190 -59.38 -48.24 29.33
CA ARG A 190 -60.35 -48.91 30.21
C ARG A 190 -60.20 -48.77 31.72
#